data_AF-A0A0F2DSS1-F1
#
_entry.id   AF-A0A0F2DSS1-F1
#
_cell.length_a   1.000
_cell.length_b   1.000
_cell.length_c   1.000
_cell.angle_alpha   90.00
_cell.angle_beta   90.00
_cell.angle_gamma   90.00
#
_symmetry.space_group_name_H-M   'P 1'
#
loop_
_entity.id
_entity.type
_entity.pdbx_description
1 polymer ?
#
loop_
_entity_poly.entity_id
_entity_poly.type
_entity_poly.pdbx_seq_one_letter_code
_entity_poly.pdbx_strand_id
1 'polypeptide(L)'
;MGGENFYAFAPNAQVWVDPLGLNKCCENSKVKTEPNSAFFWSCRTDGIGGQHIAADIAKYNGGTTLEMLIEARKIIMPTWYQNNQASIKAWEDISSEYATCASGTVTGVIGKDLRPGNI
;
A
#
# COMPACT_ATOMS: atom_id res chain seq x y z
N MET A 1 -16.96 44.17 24.96
CA MET A 1 -17.98 43.41 24.22
C MET A 1 -17.25 42.40 23.36
N GLY A 2 -17.36 41.10 23.71
CA GLY A 2 -16.71 40.00 23.01
C GLY A 2 -17.58 39.50 21.86
N GLY A 3 -16.94 39.21 20.72
CA GLY A 3 -17.60 38.76 19.50
C GLY A 3 -18.26 37.39 19.63
N GLU A 4 -19.36 37.23 18.89
CA GLU A 4 -20.17 36.02 18.85
C GLU A 4 -19.40 34.85 18.21
N ASN A 5 -19.44 33.68 18.87
CA ASN A 5 -18.90 32.44 18.35
C ASN A 5 -19.92 31.79 17.39
N PHE A 6 -19.67 31.90 16.08
CA PHE A 6 -20.45 31.21 15.03
C PHE A 6 -19.92 29.80 14.68
N TYR A 7 -19.34 29.08 15.65
CA TYR A 7 -18.93 27.69 15.44
C TYR A 7 -20.07 26.72 15.73
N ALA A 8 -21.15 26.85 14.96
CA ALA A 8 -22.07 25.76 14.72
C ALA A 8 -21.82 25.26 13.29
N PHE A 9 -20.90 24.30 13.13
CA PHE A 9 -20.76 23.62 11.84
C PHE A 9 -21.89 22.60 11.71
N ALA A 10 -22.79 22.91 10.77
CA ALA A 10 -23.82 22.05 10.19
C ALA A 10 -23.25 20.68 9.74
N PRO A 11 -24.09 19.62 9.59
CA PRO A 11 -23.65 18.38 8.99
C PRO A 11 -23.09 18.67 7.60
N ASN A 12 -21.79 18.45 7.43
CA ASN A 12 -21.06 18.72 6.21
C ASN A 12 -21.42 17.68 5.14
N ALA A 13 -22.48 17.95 4.38
CA ALA A 13 -22.72 17.31 3.08
C ALA A 13 -21.76 17.84 1.98
N GLN A 14 -20.50 18.12 2.34
CA GLN A 14 -19.46 18.47 1.39
C GLN A 14 -18.73 17.20 1.00
N VAL A 15 -19.13 16.65 -0.15
CA VAL A 15 -18.37 15.66 -0.90
C VAL A 15 -16.94 16.19 -1.03
N TRP A 16 -15.97 15.43 -0.52
CA TRP A 16 -14.55 15.74 -0.71
C TRP A 16 -14.25 15.70 -2.22
N VAL A 17 -14.18 16.87 -2.84
CA VAL A 17 -13.71 17.01 -4.22
C VAL A 17 -12.19 16.97 -4.17
N ASP A 18 -11.61 15.87 -4.65
CA ASP A 18 -10.17 15.72 -4.81
C ASP A 18 -9.67 16.61 -5.97
N PRO A 19 -9.04 17.76 -5.67
CA PRO A 19 -8.69 18.76 -6.67
C PRO A 19 -7.45 18.36 -7.48
N LEU A 20 -6.76 17.29 -7.10
CA LEU A 20 -5.59 16.75 -7.78
C LEU A 20 -5.93 15.56 -8.68
N GLY A 21 -7.13 15.00 -8.55
CA GLY A 21 -7.53 13.80 -9.28
C GLY A 21 -6.71 12.56 -8.90
N LEU A 22 -6.17 12.49 -7.68
CA LEU A 22 -5.53 11.30 -7.12
C LEU A 22 -6.48 10.09 -7.10
N ASN A 23 -7.77 10.32 -6.91
CA ASN A 23 -8.82 9.30 -7.03
C ASN A 23 -8.88 8.71 -8.46
N LYS A 24 -8.44 9.47 -9.47
CA LYS A 24 -8.40 9.05 -10.89
C LYS A 24 -7.12 8.27 -11.23
N CYS A 25 -6.04 8.42 -10.46
CA CYS A 25 -4.79 7.66 -10.68
C CYS A 25 -5.00 6.15 -10.49
N CYS A 26 -5.98 5.76 -9.68
CA CYS A 26 -6.17 4.37 -9.29
C CYS A 26 -7.26 3.62 -10.06
N GLU A 27 -8.13 4.30 -10.81
CA GLU A 27 -9.21 3.66 -11.57
C GLU A 27 -8.69 2.60 -12.55
N ASN A 28 -7.53 2.86 -13.18
CA ASN A 28 -6.89 1.95 -14.12
C ASN A 28 -5.67 1.21 -13.55
N SER A 29 -5.41 1.36 -12.25
CA SER A 29 -4.25 0.72 -11.64
C SER A 29 -4.40 -0.80 -11.64
N LYS A 30 -3.36 -1.49 -12.10
CA LYS A 30 -3.31 -2.95 -12.08
C LYS A 30 -3.01 -3.51 -10.70
N VAL A 31 -2.76 -2.66 -9.70
CA VAL A 31 -2.45 -3.05 -8.33
C VAL A 31 -3.36 -2.34 -7.30
N LYS A 32 -4.45 -1.71 -7.73
CA LYS A 32 -5.48 -1.20 -6.83
C LYS A 32 -6.06 -2.30 -5.94
N THR A 33 -6.27 -1.95 -4.67
CA THR A 33 -6.92 -2.76 -3.64
C THR A 33 -8.30 -2.22 -3.28
N GLU A 34 -9.14 -3.07 -2.70
CA GLU A 34 -10.36 -2.60 -2.05
C GLU A 34 -10.00 -1.85 -0.75
N PRO A 35 -10.84 -0.92 -0.27
CA PRO A 35 -10.61 -0.26 1.01
C PRO A 35 -10.41 -1.27 2.14
N ASN A 36 -9.49 -0.96 3.06
CA ASN A 36 -9.16 -1.78 4.24
C ASN A 36 -8.54 -3.16 3.95
N SER A 37 -8.09 -3.41 2.71
CA SER A 37 -7.60 -4.73 2.30
C SER A 37 -6.10 -4.78 1.96
N ALA A 38 -5.39 -3.65 2.00
CA ALA A 38 -3.97 -3.59 1.63
C ALA A 38 -3.05 -4.06 2.77
N PHE A 39 -2.23 -5.06 2.47
CA PHE A 39 -1.17 -5.56 3.35
C PHE A 39 0.20 -5.23 2.75
N PHE A 40 1.04 -4.60 3.56
CA PHE A 40 2.44 -4.30 3.27
C PHE A 40 3.31 -5.20 4.13
N TRP A 41 4.56 -5.43 3.70
CA TRP A 41 5.49 -6.21 4.49
C TRP A 41 6.91 -5.70 4.32
N SER A 42 7.71 -5.91 5.37
CA SER A 42 9.13 -5.58 5.36
C SER A 42 9.90 -6.55 6.26
N CYS A 43 11.22 -6.58 6.07
CA CYS A 43 12.16 -7.38 6.83
C CYS A 43 12.02 -8.90 6.60
N ARG A 44 12.81 -9.65 7.37
CA ARG A 44 12.91 -11.11 7.28
C ARG A 44 12.66 -11.70 8.67
N THR A 45 12.34 -12.98 8.69
CA THR A 45 12.26 -13.80 9.91
C THR A 45 13.03 -15.08 9.63
N ASP A 46 14.08 -15.35 10.40
CA ASP A 46 14.96 -16.52 10.27
C ASP A 46 15.56 -16.65 8.86
N GLY A 47 15.93 -15.51 8.25
CA GLY A 47 16.47 -15.46 6.89
C GLY A 47 15.43 -15.64 5.76
N ILE A 48 14.16 -15.90 6.10
CA ILE A 48 13.06 -16.02 5.15
C ILE A 48 12.47 -14.62 4.88
N GLY A 49 12.29 -14.28 3.61
CA GLY A 49 11.62 -13.02 3.22
C GLY A 49 10.17 -13.01 3.68
N GLY A 50 9.70 -11.86 4.19
CA GLY A 50 8.35 -11.73 4.73
C GLY A 50 7.21 -11.97 3.73
N GLN A 51 7.49 -12.02 2.43
CA GLN A 51 6.51 -12.17 1.35
C GLN A 51 5.47 -13.28 1.60
N HIS A 52 5.91 -14.52 1.80
CA HIS A 52 4.99 -15.66 1.91
C HIS A 52 4.13 -15.59 3.17
N ILE A 53 4.75 -15.23 4.31
CA ILE A 53 4.05 -15.08 5.58
C ILE A 53 3.04 -13.92 5.51
N ALA A 54 3.41 -12.81 4.89
CA ALA A 54 2.51 -11.67 4.69
C ALA A 54 1.34 -12.02 3.78
N ALA A 55 1.57 -12.82 2.73
CA ALA A 55 0.50 -13.31 1.87
C ALA A 55 -0.48 -14.22 2.61
N ASP A 56 0.02 -15.14 3.46
CA ASP A 56 -0.82 -16.01 4.28
C ASP A 56 -1.66 -15.21 5.30
N ILE A 57 -1.04 -14.25 5.98
CA ILE A 57 -1.73 -13.34 6.91
C ILE A 57 -2.78 -12.50 6.17
N ALA A 58 -2.43 -11.91 5.03
CA ALA A 58 -3.35 -11.11 4.23
C ALA A 58 -4.56 -11.94 3.82
N LYS A 59 -4.33 -13.14 3.27
CA LYS A 59 -5.39 -14.07 2.86
C LYS A 59 -6.31 -14.45 4.03
N TYR A 60 -5.75 -14.73 5.20
CA TYR A 60 -6.52 -15.05 6.40
C TYR A 60 -7.42 -13.89 6.85
N ASN A 61 -6.96 -12.64 6.67
CA ASN A 61 -7.70 -11.43 7.05
C ASN A 61 -8.55 -10.85 5.90
N GLY A 62 -8.70 -11.56 4.78
CA GLY A 62 -9.47 -11.07 3.62
C GLY A 62 -8.82 -9.91 2.87
N GLY A 63 -7.51 -9.71 3.04
CA GLY A 63 -6.70 -8.72 2.34
C GLY A 63 -5.81 -9.32 1.24
N THR A 64 -4.93 -8.48 0.70
CA THR A 64 -3.96 -8.85 -0.33
C THR A 64 -2.64 -8.12 -0.14
N THR A 65 -1.54 -8.75 -0.55
CA THR A 65 -0.25 -8.08 -0.75
C THR A 65 -0.06 -7.68 -2.22
N LEU A 66 0.98 -6.90 -2.52
CA LEU A 66 1.38 -6.58 -3.89
C LEU A 66 1.66 -7.84 -4.72
N GLU A 67 2.41 -8.80 -4.18
CA GLU A 67 2.81 -10.00 -4.91
C GLU A 67 1.61 -10.91 -5.21
N MET A 68 0.63 -10.98 -4.31
CA MET A 68 -0.64 -11.66 -4.56
C MET A 68 -1.38 -11.05 -5.76
N LEU A 69 -1.38 -9.72 -5.90
CA LEU A 69 -1.99 -9.03 -7.04
C LEU A 69 -1.22 -9.28 -8.34
N ILE A 70 0.12 -9.23 -8.29
CA ILE A 70 1.00 -9.53 -9.44
C ILE A 70 0.69 -10.93 -9.96
N GLU A 71 0.60 -11.93 -9.07
CA GLU A 71 0.28 -13.30 -9.42
C GLU A 71 -1.14 -13.43 -9.97
N ALA A 72 -2.15 -12.96 -9.24
CA ALA A 72 -3.56 -13.09 -9.61
C ALA A 72 -3.89 -12.40 -10.95
N ARG A 73 -3.24 -11.26 -11.22
CA ARG A 73 -3.46 -10.44 -12.42
C ARG A 73 -2.43 -10.74 -13.52
N LYS A 74 -1.54 -11.70 -13.31
CA LYS A 74 -0.49 -12.14 -14.26
C LYS A 74 0.37 -10.98 -14.77
N ILE A 75 0.75 -10.09 -13.88
CA ILE A 75 1.63 -8.96 -14.18
C ILE A 75 3.06 -9.50 -14.36
N ILE A 76 3.69 -9.20 -15.48
CA ILE A 76 5.07 -9.63 -15.74
C ILE A 76 6.03 -8.66 -15.06
N MET A 77 6.74 -9.14 -14.05
CA MET A 77 7.74 -8.38 -13.30
C MET A 77 9.14 -9.01 -13.47
N PRO A 78 10.21 -8.20 -13.57
CA PRO A 78 11.55 -8.75 -13.53
C PRO A 78 11.84 -9.36 -12.16
N THR A 79 12.64 -10.43 -12.11
CA THR A 79 13.20 -10.92 -10.85
C THR A 79 13.95 -9.79 -10.16
N TRP A 80 13.70 -9.57 -8.86
CA TRP A 80 14.43 -8.57 -8.10
C TRP A 80 15.95 -8.79 -8.20
N TYR A 81 16.67 -7.78 -8.66
CA TYR A 81 18.12 -7.82 -8.78
C TYR A 81 18.75 -6.47 -8.43
N GLN A 82 19.40 -6.42 -7.26
CA GLN A 82 19.95 -5.19 -6.65
C GLN A 82 21.05 -4.48 -7.47
N ASN A 83 21.62 -5.15 -8.47
CA ASN A 83 22.66 -4.56 -9.33
C ASN A 83 22.12 -4.14 -10.71
N ASN A 84 20.80 -4.16 -10.91
CA ASN A 84 20.16 -3.75 -12.15
C ASN A 84 19.14 -2.65 -11.88
N GLN A 85 19.46 -1.45 -12.36
CA GLN A 85 18.63 -0.27 -12.18
C GLN A 85 17.22 -0.43 -12.77
N ALA A 86 17.07 -1.14 -13.88
CA ALA A 86 15.76 -1.38 -14.48
C ALA A 86 14.92 -2.34 -13.62
N SER A 87 15.54 -3.35 -13.00
CA SER A 87 14.86 -4.21 -12.03
C SER A 87 14.42 -3.42 -10.81
N ILE A 88 15.31 -2.62 -10.23
CA ILE A 88 14.99 -1.78 -9.05
C ILE A 88 13.84 -0.85 -9.38
N LYS A 89 13.95 -0.11 -10.48
CA LYS A 89 12.93 0.86 -10.90
C LYS A 89 11.58 0.21 -11.15
N ALA A 90 11.53 -0.96 -11.78
CA ALA A 90 10.27 -1.65 -12.01
C ALA A 90 9.55 -1.99 -10.69
N TRP A 91 10.30 -2.47 -9.69
CA TRP A 91 9.76 -2.78 -8.36
C TRP A 91 9.39 -1.52 -7.57
N GLU A 92 10.16 -0.44 -7.66
CA GLU A 92 9.83 0.85 -7.06
C GLU A 92 8.53 1.43 -7.65
N ASP A 93 8.42 1.45 -8.98
CA ASP A 93 7.26 2.03 -9.68
C ASP A 93 5.97 1.29 -9.33
N ILE A 94 5.96 -0.05 -9.38
CA ILE A 94 4.76 -0.83 -9.05
C ILE A 94 4.42 -0.78 -7.55
N SER A 95 5.43 -0.69 -6.68
CA SER A 95 5.21 -0.53 -5.23
C SER A 95 4.61 0.83 -4.91
N SER A 96 5.07 1.88 -5.59
CA SER A 96 4.54 3.24 -5.49
C SER A 96 3.08 3.30 -5.97
N GLU A 97 2.76 2.64 -7.09
CA GLU A 97 1.40 2.53 -7.59
C GLU A 97 0.48 1.80 -6.59
N TYR A 98 0.94 0.67 -6.04
CA TYR A 98 0.21 -0.08 -5.00
C TYR A 98 -0.05 0.76 -3.75
N ALA A 99 0.96 1.48 -3.27
CA ALA A 99 0.84 2.36 -2.10
C ALA A 99 -0.10 3.54 -2.34
N THR A 100 0.00 4.18 -3.51
CA THR A 100 -0.87 5.29 -3.92
C THR A 100 -2.33 4.87 -4.01
N CYS A 101 -2.58 3.62 -4.40
CA CYS A 101 -3.92 3.08 -4.61
C CYS A 101 -4.48 2.23 -3.46
N ALA A 102 -3.76 2.15 -2.35
CA ALA A 102 -4.29 1.65 -1.09
C ALA A 102 -5.18 2.71 -0.44
N SER A 103 -6.29 2.29 0.17
CA SER A 103 -7.22 3.20 0.84
C SER A 103 -7.81 2.58 2.10
N GLY A 104 -8.27 3.44 3.02
CA GLY A 104 -8.73 3.01 4.34
C GLY A 104 -7.58 2.57 5.26
N THR A 105 -7.84 1.61 6.14
CA THR A 105 -6.84 1.04 7.04
C THR A 105 -5.92 0.07 6.29
N VAL A 106 -4.62 0.28 6.39
CA VAL A 106 -3.60 -0.62 5.83
C VAL A 106 -2.87 -1.37 6.94
N THR A 107 -2.40 -2.58 6.65
CA THR A 107 -1.71 -3.43 7.63
C THR A 107 -0.27 -3.67 7.23
N GLY A 108 0.69 -3.44 8.14
CA GLY A 108 2.11 -3.75 7.94
C GLY A 108 2.52 -5.04 8.67
N VAL A 109 3.05 -6.01 7.93
CA VAL A 109 3.63 -7.25 8.47
C VAL A 109 5.15 -7.10 8.54
N ILE A 110 5.68 -6.98 9.75
CA ILE A 110 7.12 -6.73 9.97
C ILE A 110 7.78 -7.99 10.50
N GLY A 111 8.79 -8.48 9.80
CA GLY A 111 9.62 -9.61 10.25
C GLY A 111 10.37 -9.30 11.55
N LYS A 112 10.66 -10.32 12.35
CA LYS A 112 11.30 -10.15 13.66
C LYS A 112 12.77 -9.70 13.55
N ASP A 113 13.42 -9.97 12.42
CA ASP A 113 14.82 -9.65 12.21
C ASP A 113 14.96 -8.32 11.49
N LEU A 114 15.38 -7.30 12.24
CA LEU A 114 15.90 -6.06 11.69
C LEU A 114 17.36 -6.28 11.30
N ARG A 115 17.78 -5.83 10.11
CA ARG A 115 19.22 -5.75 9.81
C ARG A 115 19.89 -4.79 10.82
N PRO A 116 21.09 -5.11 11.31
CA PRO A 116 21.86 -4.16 12.13
C PRO A 116 22.03 -2.83 11.38
N GLY A 117 21.66 -1.71 12.01
CA GLY A 117 21.80 -0.36 11.43
C GLY A 117 20.58 0.21 10.70
N ASN A 118 19.38 -0.37 10.88
CA ASN A 118 18.14 0.24 10.41
C ASN A 118 17.82 1.51 11.25
N ILE A 119 17.50 2.64 10.60
CA ILE A 119 17.02 3.90 11.23
C ILE A 119 15.50 3.97 11.08
#